data_AF-A0A6G1QCM8-F1
#
_entry.id   AF-A0A6G1QCM8-F1
#
_cell.length_a   1.000
_cell.length_b   1.000
_cell.length_c   1.000
_cell.angle_alpha   90.00
_cell.angle_beta   90.00
_cell.angle_gamma   90.00
#
_symmetry.space_group_name_H-M   'P 1'
#
loop_
_entity.id
_entity.type
_entity.pdbx_description
1 polymer ?
#
loop_
_entity_poly.entity_id
_entity_poly.type
_entity_poly.pdbx_seq_one_letter_code
_entity_poly.pdbx_strand_id
1 'polypeptide(L)'
;MERNASSPLNSTFLLTQLLPITTADINATVKAFSVFDGCDHQVEAILFDLTLQCINVVVGIPANLLVIAILIRNRKEPSTSDIFLGCLAFMDAYFGAMTPFNLLNLYFWQSKGIWSAIKFSYGVKDTTGPLFLSCICIDRFMAVLFPIIFGQHKHVRYRISLSMLVLCLTFAYSGAKVVGGLPNFEKVFTGEVLATFAWMIVCNISILWALKRSRGAGKDEMHPMKKKAFKTVYSILCIIVFNYLPPVALFPFEDYYSPDVFRCYVQPTGFAFLNISSTTQPLVYLSRLEKVPFLSDMCIKNCCTHASAENKNKKTPAQSTLA
;
A
#
# COMPACT_ATOMS: atom_id res chain seq x y z
N MET A 1 -14.19 -33.45 -76.36
CA MET A 1 -15.33 -34.36 -76.21
C MET A 1 -16.23 -33.75 -75.16
N GLU A 2 -17.30 -33.13 -75.65
CA GLU A 2 -18.53 -32.65 -74.98
C GLU A 2 -18.47 -31.63 -73.83
N ARG A 3 -19.61 -30.95 -73.69
CA ARG A 3 -19.85 -29.54 -73.35
C ARG A 3 -21.06 -29.47 -72.40
N ASN A 4 -21.27 -28.29 -71.79
CA ASN A 4 -22.45 -27.82 -71.03
C ASN A 4 -22.34 -28.04 -69.51
N ALA A 5 -22.28 -27.05 -68.61
CA ALA A 5 -23.02 -25.78 -68.44
C ALA A 5 -24.51 -25.96 -68.13
N SER A 6 -24.88 -25.84 -66.84
CA SER A 6 -26.07 -25.12 -66.34
C SER A 6 -26.23 -25.28 -64.82
N SER A 7 -26.12 -24.18 -64.08
CA SER A 7 -26.79 -23.99 -62.79
C SER A 7 -28.32 -24.00 -62.97
N PRO A 8 -29.09 -24.20 -61.90
CA PRO A 8 -29.81 -23.03 -61.39
C PRO A 8 -29.82 -22.90 -59.86
N LEU A 9 -29.74 -21.63 -59.44
CA LEU A 9 -30.25 -21.11 -58.18
C LEU A 9 -31.70 -21.57 -57.98
N ASN A 10 -32.02 -22.13 -56.81
CA ASN A 10 -33.36 -22.11 -56.25
C ASN A 10 -33.34 -21.27 -54.97
N SER A 11 -33.61 -19.98 -55.14
CA SER A 11 -33.93 -19.04 -54.07
C SER A 11 -35.42 -19.13 -53.79
N THR A 12 -35.81 -19.87 -52.76
CA THR A 12 -37.17 -19.79 -52.22
C THR A 12 -37.22 -18.63 -51.23
N PHE A 13 -37.72 -17.49 -51.70
CA PHE A 13 -38.17 -16.38 -50.89
C PHE A 13 -39.24 -16.88 -49.91
N LEU A 14 -38.94 -16.86 -48.62
CA LEU A 14 -39.95 -17.01 -47.58
C LEU A 14 -40.18 -15.63 -46.94
N LEU A 15 -41.39 -15.16 -47.22
CA LEU A 15 -42.00 -13.90 -46.89
C LEU A 15 -41.83 -13.53 -45.41
N THR A 16 -41.28 -12.34 -45.16
CA THR A 16 -41.28 -11.64 -43.89
C THR A 16 -42.72 -11.46 -43.40
N GLN A 17 -43.17 -12.30 -42.46
CA GLN A 17 -44.35 -11.98 -41.65
C GLN A 17 -43.91 -11.05 -40.52
N LEU A 18 -44.29 -9.78 -40.65
CA LEU A 18 -44.39 -8.83 -39.53
C LEU A 18 -45.23 -9.48 -38.42
N LEU A 19 -44.63 -9.74 -37.26
CA LEU A 19 -45.36 -9.86 -36.00
C LEU A 19 -45.18 -8.55 -35.21
N PRO A 20 -46.25 -8.10 -34.54
CA PRO A 20 -46.39 -6.71 -34.11
C PRO A 20 -45.47 -6.40 -32.92
N ILE A 21 -44.90 -5.21 -32.99
CA ILE A 21 -44.21 -4.50 -31.92
C ILE A 21 -45.20 -4.38 -30.75
N THR A 22 -45.13 -5.29 -29.79
CA THR A 22 -45.56 -5.02 -28.43
C THR A 22 -44.47 -4.17 -27.79
N THR A 23 -44.68 -2.85 -27.80
CA THR A 23 -44.05 -1.92 -26.87
C THR A 23 -44.51 -2.29 -25.46
N ALA A 24 -43.90 -3.33 -24.89
CA ALA A 24 -43.81 -3.44 -23.45
C ALA A 24 -42.79 -2.38 -23.05
N ASP A 25 -43.28 -1.25 -22.56
CA ASP A 25 -42.48 -0.29 -21.81
C ASP A 25 -41.85 -1.04 -20.63
N ILE A 26 -40.65 -1.57 -20.86
CA ILE A 26 -39.79 -2.03 -19.78
C ILE A 26 -39.42 -0.74 -19.05
N ASN A 27 -40.14 -0.45 -17.97
CA ASN A 27 -39.74 0.46 -16.90
C ASN A 27 -38.45 -0.07 -16.24
N ALA A 28 -37.38 -0.20 -17.01
CA ALA A 28 -36.03 -0.39 -16.51
C ALA A 28 -35.59 0.99 -16.05
N THR A 29 -35.89 1.33 -14.81
CA THR A 29 -35.16 2.38 -14.10
C THR A 29 -33.69 2.04 -14.24
N VAL A 30 -32.95 2.81 -15.06
CA VAL A 30 -31.52 2.59 -15.28
C VAL A 30 -30.87 2.67 -13.91
N LYS A 31 -30.48 1.50 -13.35
CA LYS A 31 -29.81 1.44 -12.05
C LYS A 31 -28.56 2.29 -12.17
N ALA A 32 -28.45 3.29 -11.31
CA ALA A 32 -27.28 4.13 -11.27
C ALA A 32 -26.04 3.27 -11.03
N PHE A 33 -24.96 3.54 -11.77
CA PHE A 33 -23.72 2.76 -11.70
C PHE A 33 -23.18 2.73 -10.26
N SER A 34 -23.13 1.56 -9.64
CA SER A 34 -22.47 1.33 -8.37
C SER A 34 -21.41 0.25 -8.51
N VAL A 35 -20.20 0.55 -8.08
CA VAL A 35 -19.07 -0.39 -8.10
C VAL A 35 -19.33 -1.61 -7.19
N PHE A 36 -20.16 -1.41 -6.16
CA PHE A 36 -20.51 -2.43 -5.18
C PHE A 36 -21.80 -3.19 -5.54
N ASP A 37 -22.30 -3.05 -6.76
CA ASP A 37 -23.42 -3.85 -7.24
C ASP A 37 -23.12 -5.34 -7.05
N GLY A 38 -24.02 -6.05 -6.37
CA GLY A 38 -23.89 -7.47 -6.04
C GLY A 38 -23.12 -7.78 -4.74
N CYS A 39 -22.62 -6.78 -4.01
CA CYS A 39 -21.96 -6.95 -2.71
C CYS A 39 -22.88 -6.70 -1.50
N ASP A 40 -24.20 -6.67 -1.70
CA ASP A 40 -25.20 -6.26 -0.69
C ASP A 40 -25.15 -7.10 0.60
N HIS A 41 -24.70 -8.35 0.50
CA HIS A 41 -24.59 -9.27 1.64
C HIS A 41 -23.20 -9.28 2.31
N GLN A 42 -22.23 -8.52 1.82
CA GLN A 42 -20.82 -8.52 2.28
C GLN A 42 -20.27 -7.10 2.48
N VAL A 43 -21.13 -6.17 2.91
CA VAL A 43 -20.82 -4.74 3.03
C VAL A 43 -19.74 -4.46 4.11
N GLU A 44 -19.58 -5.35 5.09
CA GLU A 44 -18.66 -5.17 6.22
C GLU A 44 -17.20 -4.92 5.79
N ALA A 45 -16.70 -5.70 4.83
CA ALA A 45 -15.33 -5.56 4.34
C ALA A 45 -15.11 -4.24 3.58
N ILE A 46 -16.12 -3.78 2.85
CA ILE A 46 -16.10 -2.51 2.14
C ILE A 46 -16.08 -1.34 3.14
N LEU A 47 -16.91 -1.41 4.18
CA LEU A 47 -16.92 -0.40 5.25
C LEU A 47 -15.60 -0.39 6.04
N PHE A 48 -14.99 -1.56 6.24
CA PHE A 48 -13.69 -1.67 6.86
C PHE A 48 -12.61 -0.95 6.05
N ASP A 49 -12.49 -1.23 4.75
CA ASP A 49 -11.55 -0.52 3.87
C ASP A 49 -11.82 1.00 3.85
N LEU A 50 -13.09 1.40 3.72
CA LEU A 50 -13.47 2.81 3.71
C LEU A 50 -13.10 3.53 5.01
N THR A 51 -13.27 2.86 6.15
CA THR A 51 -12.87 3.39 7.47
C THR A 51 -11.37 3.64 7.53
N LEU A 52 -10.54 2.70 7.06
CA LEU A 52 -9.09 2.87 7.03
C LEU A 52 -8.66 3.97 6.04
N GLN A 53 -9.37 4.13 4.93
CA GLN A 53 -9.14 5.25 4.02
C GLN A 53 -9.47 6.60 4.68
N CYS A 54 -10.56 6.70 5.44
CA CYS A 54 -10.88 7.91 6.21
C CYS A 54 -9.78 8.24 7.23
N ILE A 55 -9.23 7.23 7.91
CA ILE A 55 -8.06 7.41 8.79
C ILE A 55 -6.86 7.94 7.97
N ASN A 56 -6.64 7.42 6.76
CA ASN A 56 -5.57 7.89 5.89
C ASN A 56 -5.74 9.36 5.48
N VAL A 57 -6.97 9.82 5.25
CA VAL A 57 -7.25 11.23 4.97
C VAL A 57 -6.90 12.11 6.16
N VAL A 58 -7.39 11.75 7.35
CA VAL A 58 -7.29 12.60 8.55
C VAL A 58 -5.89 12.56 9.17
N VAL A 59 -5.24 11.40 9.16
CA VAL A 59 -3.96 11.16 9.86
C VAL A 59 -2.82 10.94 8.87
N GLY A 60 -3.06 10.11 7.85
CA GLY A 60 -2.04 9.75 6.86
C GLY A 60 -1.57 10.94 6.02
N ILE A 61 -2.47 11.76 5.48
CA ILE A 61 -2.09 12.94 4.68
C ILE A 61 -1.24 13.91 5.52
N PRO A 62 -1.68 14.37 6.72
CA PRO A 62 -0.83 15.25 7.54
C PRO A 62 0.51 14.64 7.91
N ALA A 63 0.54 13.34 8.26
CA ALA A 63 1.78 12.66 8.60
C ALA A 63 2.75 12.60 7.41
N ASN A 64 2.28 12.24 6.21
CA ASN A 64 3.12 12.19 5.01
C ASN A 64 3.62 13.57 4.58
N LEU A 65 2.77 14.60 4.62
CA LEU A 65 3.18 15.98 4.34
C LEU A 65 4.24 16.46 5.33
N LEU A 66 4.09 16.11 6.61
CA LEU A 66 5.08 16.42 7.64
C LEU A 66 6.40 15.70 7.38
N VAL A 67 6.39 14.43 6.97
CA VAL A 67 7.60 13.71 6.54
C VAL A 67 8.29 14.46 5.40
N ILE A 68 7.55 14.81 4.34
CA ILE A 68 8.11 15.55 3.19
C ILE A 68 8.72 16.88 3.65
N ALA A 69 8.02 17.64 4.49
CA ALA A 69 8.50 18.92 5.02
C ALA A 69 9.81 18.77 5.81
N ILE A 70 9.92 17.72 6.62
CA ILE A 70 11.13 17.41 7.40
C ILE A 70 12.28 17.03 6.47
N LEU A 71 12.04 16.18 5.47
CA LEU A 71 13.05 15.79 4.49
C LEU A 71 13.58 16.98 3.68
N ILE A 72 12.70 17.92 3.29
CA ILE A 72 13.09 19.15 2.60
C ILE A 72 13.93 20.04 3.52
N ARG A 73 13.55 20.20 4.79
CA ARG A 73 14.27 21.06 5.73
C ARG A 73 15.64 20.50 6.12
N ASN A 74 15.76 19.18 6.25
CA ASN A 74 16.98 18.48 6.61
C ASN A 74 17.90 18.18 5.40
N ARG A 75 17.64 18.77 4.23
CA ARG A 75 18.44 18.64 2.99
C ARG A 75 19.94 18.92 3.13
N LYS A 76 20.39 19.51 4.24
CA LYS A 76 21.82 19.74 4.53
C LYS A 76 22.55 18.46 4.96
N GLU A 77 21.84 17.49 5.53
CA GLU A 77 22.36 16.17 5.93
C GLU A 77 21.39 15.05 5.50
N PRO A 78 21.10 14.90 4.19
CA PRO A 78 20.12 13.94 3.74
C PRO A 78 20.62 12.53 4.02
N SER A 79 19.80 11.73 4.70
CA SER A 79 20.01 10.29 4.77
C SER A 79 19.93 9.72 3.35
N THR A 80 20.70 8.68 3.10
CA THR A 80 20.75 8.02 1.79
C THR A 80 19.37 7.55 1.32
N SER A 81 18.52 7.07 2.23
CA SER A 81 17.18 6.57 1.94
C SER A 81 16.09 7.64 1.84
N ASP A 82 16.42 8.92 2.04
CA ASP A 82 15.43 10.01 2.10
C ASP A 82 14.69 10.22 0.77
N ILE A 83 15.33 9.94 -0.38
CA ILE A 83 14.69 10.06 -1.69
C ILE A 83 13.52 9.07 -1.80
N PHE A 84 13.77 7.80 -1.48
CA PHE A 84 12.73 6.77 -1.53
C PHE A 84 11.60 7.07 -0.54
N LEU A 85 11.94 7.50 0.67
CA LEU A 85 10.94 7.88 1.68
C LEU A 85 10.11 9.09 1.24
N GLY A 86 10.74 10.10 0.61
CA GLY A 86 10.05 11.27 0.09
C GLY A 86 9.10 10.92 -1.06
N CYS A 87 9.53 10.07 -2.00
CA CYS A 87 8.67 9.58 -3.07
C CYS A 87 7.48 8.78 -2.53
N LEU A 88 7.73 7.88 -1.58
CA LEU A 88 6.69 7.08 -0.93
C LEU A 88 5.67 7.98 -0.21
N ALA A 89 6.14 8.92 0.61
CA ALA A 89 5.26 9.86 1.32
C ALA A 89 4.45 10.74 0.37
N PHE A 90 5.04 11.19 -0.74
CA PHE A 90 4.33 11.96 -1.76
C PHE A 90 3.17 11.15 -2.38
N MET A 91 3.44 9.90 -2.74
CA MET A 91 2.43 9.03 -3.33
C MET A 91 1.35 8.60 -2.35
N ASP A 92 1.70 8.35 -1.09
CA ASP A 92 0.72 8.06 -0.04
C ASP A 92 -0.19 9.27 0.24
N ALA A 93 0.36 10.49 0.21
CA ALA A 93 -0.43 11.73 0.33
C ALA A 93 -1.35 11.93 -0.89
N TYR A 94 -0.85 11.68 -2.10
CA TYR A 94 -1.66 11.70 -3.33
C TYR A 94 -2.81 10.69 -3.25
N PHE A 95 -2.54 9.43 -2.88
CA PHE A 95 -3.56 8.41 -2.74
C PHE A 95 -4.62 8.81 -1.70
N GLY A 96 -4.19 9.30 -0.53
CA GLY A 96 -5.11 9.80 0.49
C GLY A 96 -5.99 10.95 -0.01
N ALA A 97 -5.43 11.87 -0.81
CA ALA A 97 -6.19 12.99 -1.38
C ALA A 97 -7.25 12.54 -2.40
N MET A 98 -7.14 11.33 -2.97
CA MET A 98 -8.14 10.76 -3.88
C MET A 98 -9.32 10.10 -3.14
N THR A 99 -9.19 9.78 -1.85
CA THR A 99 -10.28 9.18 -1.04
C THR A 99 -11.52 10.07 -0.94
N PRO A 100 -11.45 11.39 -0.70
CA PRO A 100 -12.63 12.26 -0.74
C PRO A 100 -13.33 12.24 -2.10
N PHE A 101 -12.58 12.20 -3.20
CA PHE A 101 -13.16 12.05 -4.54
C PHE A 101 -13.85 10.70 -4.71
N ASN A 102 -13.31 9.62 -4.13
CA ASN A 102 -13.95 8.31 -4.09
C ASN A 102 -15.31 8.36 -3.37
N LEU A 103 -15.36 8.96 -2.18
CA LEU A 103 -16.59 9.15 -1.42
C LEU A 103 -17.62 10.00 -2.19
N LEU A 104 -17.20 11.14 -2.74
CA LEU A 104 -18.10 12.00 -3.50
C LEU A 104 -18.60 11.32 -4.78
N ASN A 105 -17.75 10.54 -5.45
CA ASN A 105 -18.16 9.81 -6.64
C ASN A 105 -19.13 8.67 -6.33
N LEU A 106 -18.95 8.02 -5.19
CA LEU A 106 -19.81 6.93 -4.73
C LEU A 106 -21.21 7.43 -4.35
N TYR A 107 -21.31 8.55 -3.63
CA TYR A 107 -22.58 9.05 -3.11
C TYR A 107 -23.29 10.07 -4.02
N PHE A 108 -22.55 10.86 -4.80
CA PHE A 108 -23.12 12.01 -5.52
C PHE A 108 -22.85 12.01 -7.03
N TRP A 109 -21.58 11.91 -7.47
CA TRP A 109 -21.26 12.16 -8.89
C TRP A 109 -21.51 10.98 -9.83
N GLN A 110 -21.26 9.74 -9.38
CA GLN A 110 -21.40 8.52 -10.18
C GLN A 110 -20.75 8.60 -11.57
N SER A 111 -19.62 9.31 -11.66
CA SER A 111 -18.90 9.57 -12.91
C SER A 111 -17.91 8.46 -13.23
N LYS A 112 -18.00 7.93 -14.45
CA LYS A 112 -17.04 6.94 -14.97
C LYS A 112 -15.61 7.48 -15.08
N GLY A 113 -15.46 8.78 -15.39
CA GLY A 113 -14.14 9.41 -15.48
C GLY A 113 -13.45 9.51 -14.11
N ILE A 114 -14.22 9.89 -13.08
CA ILE A 114 -13.71 9.94 -11.70
C ILE A 114 -13.39 8.53 -11.22
N TRP A 115 -14.24 7.54 -11.53
CA TRP A 115 -13.96 6.14 -11.22
C TRP A 115 -12.65 5.63 -11.85
N SER A 116 -12.41 5.99 -13.12
CA SER A 116 -11.14 5.69 -13.80
C SER A 116 -9.94 6.31 -13.08
N ALA A 117 -10.04 7.56 -12.65
CA ALA A 117 -8.99 8.24 -11.89
C ALA A 117 -8.75 7.61 -10.50
N ILE A 118 -9.82 7.19 -9.81
CA ILE A 118 -9.73 6.45 -8.54
C ILE A 118 -9.04 5.11 -8.77
N LYS A 119 -9.44 4.35 -9.79
CA LYS A 119 -8.83 3.06 -10.14
C LYS A 119 -7.33 3.20 -10.45
N PHE A 120 -6.95 4.28 -11.14
CA PHE A 120 -5.55 4.64 -11.36
C PHE A 120 -4.82 4.86 -10.03
N SER A 121 -5.40 5.64 -9.12
CA SER A 121 -4.83 5.93 -7.80
C SER A 121 -4.60 4.67 -6.96
N TYR A 122 -5.55 3.72 -6.98
CA TYR A 122 -5.34 2.40 -6.37
C TYR A 122 -4.17 1.65 -6.99
N GLY A 123 -4.07 1.62 -8.33
CA GLY A 123 -2.91 1.02 -8.99
C GLY A 123 -1.58 1.66 -8.57
N VAL A 124 -1.57 2.98 -8.36
CA VAL A 124 -0.37 3.69 -7.87
C VAL A 124 -0.01 3.20 -6.48
N LYS A 125 -1.00 3.11 -5.58
CA LYS A 125 -0.81 2.68 -4.19
C LYS A 125 -0.31 1.25 -4.08
N ASP A 126 -0.91 0.36 -4.86
CA ASP A 126 -0.63 -1.09 -4.89
C ASP A 126 0.85 -1.38 -5.15
N THR A 127 1.45 -0.68 -6.11
CA THR A 127 2.82 -0.92 -6.56
C THR A 127 3.85 -0.03 -5.84
N THR A 128 3.52 1.25 -5.59
CA THR A 128 4.47 2.20 -4.99
C THR A 128 4.93 1.76 -3.61
N GLY A 129 4.00 1.36 -2.75
CA GLY A 129 4.29 1.01 -1.35
C GLY A 129 5.33 -0.10 -1.23
N PRO A 130 5.03 -1.32 -1.73
CA PRO A 130 5.95 -2.45 -1.67
C PRO A 130 7.29 -2.19 -2.36
N LEU A 131 7.30 -1.54 -3.54
CA LEU A 131 8.55 -1.31 -4.28
C LEU A 131 9.47 -0.29 -3.59
N PHE A 132 8.96 0.86 -3.13
CA PHE A 132 9.81 1.82 -2.42
C PHE A 132 10.26 1.30 -1.07
N LEU A 133 9.42 0.57 -0.33
CA LEU A 133 9.86 -0.11 0.89
C LEU A 133 10.97 -1.12 0.62
N SER A 134 10.89 -1.87 -0.48
CA SER A 134 11.94 -2.80 -0.90
C SER A 134 13.25 -2.07 -1.20
N CYS A 135 13.18 -0.91 -1.88
CA CYS A 135 14.34 -0.04 -2.13
C CYS A 135 14.95 0.50 -0.82
N ILE A 136 14.11 0.96 0.12
CA ILE A 136 14.56 1.40 1.45
C ILE A 136 15.23 0.24 2.20
N CYS A 137 14.68 -0.97 2.09
CA CYS A 137 15.26 -2.15 2.73
C CYS A 137 16.64 -2.47 2.13
N ILE A 138 16.77 -2.45 0.79
CA ILE A 138 18.05 -2.66 0.10
C ILE A 138 19.10 -1.65 0.57
N ASP A 139 18.76 -0.35 0.61
CA ASP A 139 19.70 0.70 1.02
C ASP A 139 20.22 0.45 2.45
N ARG A 140 19.32 0.06 3.37
CA ARG A 140 19.68 -0.28 4.76
C ARG A 140 20.46 -1.58 4.88
N PHE A 141 20.09 -2.59 4.10
CA PHE A 141 20.79 -3.87 4.05
C PHE A 141 22.24 -3.67 3.62
N MET A 142 22.47 -2.91 2.55
CA MET A 142 23.81 -2.56 2.08
C MET A 142 24.58 -1.76 3.12
N ALA A 143 23.94 -0.77 3.77
CA ALA A 143 24.59 0.02 4.81
C ALA A 143 25.05 -0.80 6.02
N VAL A 144 24.28 -1.82 6.41
CA VAL A 144 24.57 -2.63 7.62
C VAL A 144 25.50 -3.80 7.32
N LEU A 145 25.28 -4.53 6.23
CA LEU A 145 26.06 -5.74 5.92
C LEU A 145 27.33 -5.43 5.10
N PHE A 146 27.31 -4.38 4.28
CA PHE A 146 28.41 -4.03 3.38
C PHE A 146 28.83 -2.55 3.51
N PRO A 147 29.22 -2.09 4.72
CA PRO A 147 29.47 -0.67 4.98
C PRO A 147 30.59 -0.06 4.12
N ILE A 148 31.60 -0.85 3.72
CA ILE A 148 32.69 -0.40 2.84
C ILE A 148 32.17 -0.10 1.43
N ILE A 149 31.41 -1.04 0.85
CA ILE A 149 30.81 -0.89 -0.49
C ILE A 149 29.81 0.26 -0.47
N PHE A 150 28.99 0.34 0.58
CA PHE A 150 28.01 1.41 0.77
C PHE A 150 28.68 2.80 0.89
N GLY A 151 29.80 2.90 1.60
CA GLY A 151 30.59 4.12 1.72
C GLY A 151 31.17 4.60 0.40
N GLN A 152 31.50 3.68 -0.52
CA GLN A 152 31.97 3.96 -1.87
C GLN A 152 30.82 4.28 -2.84
N HIS A 153 29.65 3.62 -2.68
CA HIS A 153 28.45 3.82 -3.48
C HIS A 153 27.53 4.94 -2.96
N LYS A 154 28.08 6.12 -2.68
CA LYS A 154 27.30 7.30 -2.24
C LYS A 154 26.50 7.99 -3.35
N HIS A 155 26.47 7.45 -4.57
CA HIS A 155 25.91 8.16 -5.72
C HIS A 155 24.39 8.34 -5.63
N VAL A 156 23.97 9.58 -5.34
CA VAL A 156 22.59 10.06 -5.43
C VAL A 156 21.92 9.69 -6.76
N ARG A 157 22.71 9.63 -7.85
CA ARG A 157 22.26 9.25 -9.19
C ARG A 157 21.64 7.85 -9.24
N TYR A 158 22.20 6.87 -8.54
CA TYR A 158 21.63 5.52 -8.48
C TYR A 158 20.24 5.53 -7.86
N ARG A 159 20.07 6.26 -6.76
CA ARG A 159 18.79 6.33 -6.04
C ARG A 159 17.73 7.09 -6.82
N ILE A 160 18.11 8.16 -7.49
CA ILE A 160 17.22 8.87 -8.42
C ILE A 160 16.81 7.94 -9.56
N SER A 161 17.76 7.25 -10.20
CA SER A 161 17.48 6.30 -11.28
C SER A 161 16.52 5.19 -10.84
N LEU A 162 16.79 4.58 -9.68
CA LEU A 162 15.91 3.55 -9.12
C LEU A 162 14.52 4.08 -8.77
N SER A 163 14.43 5.30 -8.22
CA SER A 163 13.15 5.94 -7.94
C SER A 163 12.36 6.21 -9.21
N MET A 164 13.01 6.70 -10.26
CA MET A 164 12.39 6.89 -11.57
C MET A 164 11.92 5.56 -12.16
N LEU A 165 12.71 4.50 -12.06
CA LEU A 165 12.32 3.16 -12.51
C LEU A 165 11.05 2.68 -11.77
N VAL A 166 11.04 2.78 -10.44
CA VAL A 166 9.87 2.39 -9.62
C VAL A 166 8.63 3.20 -10.02
N LEU A 167 8.77 4.51 -10.22
CA LEU A 167 7.67 5.37 -10.66
C LEU A 167 7.17 4.99 -12.06
N CYS A 168 8.07 4.71 -13.00
CA CYS A 168 7.68 4.27 -14.35
C CYS A 168 6.90 2.94 -14.29
N LEU A 169 7.38 1.95 -13.53
CA LEU A 169 6.68 0.68 -13.34
C LEU A 169 5.30 0.89 -12.70
N THR A 170 5.25 1.75 -11.67
CA THR A 170 4.01 2.11 -10.98
C THR A 170 2.99 2.72 -11.95
N PHE A 171 3.37 3.73 -12.73
CA PHE A 171 2.45 4.38 -13.65
C PHE A 171 2.03 3.47 -14.81
N ALA A 172 2.94 2.61 -15.29
CA ALA A 172 2.61 1.60 -16.29
C ALA A 172 1.57 0.60 -15.75
N TYR A 173 1.80 0.05 -14.55
CA TYR A 173 0.85 -0.85 -13.89
C TYR A 173 -0.51 -0.17 -13.65
N SER A 174 -0.49 1.07 -13.16
CA SER A 174 -1.70 1.86 -12.88
C SER A 174 -2.50 2.14 -14.14
N GLY A 175 -1.83 2.51 -15.23
CA GLY A 175 -2.45 2.72 -16.54
C GLY A 175 -3.07 1.43 -17.09
N ALA A 176 -2.34 0.31 -16.99
CA ALA A 176 -2.84 -1.01 -17.36
C ALA A 176 -4.08 -1.42 -16.55
N LYS A 177 -4.09 -1.15 -15.24
CA LYS A 177 -5.24 -1.38 -14.35
C LYS A 177 -6.47 -0.60 -14.82
N VAL A 178 -6.30 0.63 -15.28
CA VAL A 178 -7.40 1.48 -15.79
C VAL A 178 -7.98 0.94 -17.09
N VAL A 179 -7.13 0.67 -18.08
CA VAL A 179 -7.56 0.18 -19.41
C VAL A 179 -8.28 -1.16 -19.30
N GLY A 180 -7.82 -2.02 -18.37
CA GLY A 180 -8.39 -3.35 -18.20
C GLY A 180 -8.09 -4.27 -19.39
N GLY A 181 -8.73 -5.44 -19.43
CA GLY A 181 -8.63 -6.38 -20.56
C GLY A 181 -7.33 -7.20 -20.61
N LEU A 182 -6.43 -7.05 -19.63
CA LEU A 182 -5.26 -7.90 -19.50
C LEU A 182 -5.61 -9.19 -18.75
N PRO A 183 -5.50 -10.37 -19.38
CA PRO A 183 -5.75 -11.62 -18.70
C PRO A 183 -4.72 -11.80 -17.58
N ASN A 184 -5.17 -12.32 -16.43
CA ASN A 184 -4.33 -12.57 -15.25
C ASN A 184 -3.67 -11.33 -14.62
N PHE A 185 -4.24 -10.14 -14.78
CA PHE A 185 -3.70 -8.91 -14.16
C PHE A 185 -3.57 -9.01 -12.64
N GLU A 186 -4.54 -9.63 -11.96
CA GLU A 186 -4.50 -9.87 -10.51
C GLU A 186 -3.32 -10.77 -10.09
N LYS A 187 -2.88 -11.68 -10.97
CA LYS A 187 -1.70 -12.53 -10.73
C LYS A 187 -0.40 -11.74 -10.81
N VAL A 188 -0.34 -10.68 -11.63
CA VAL A 188 0.82 -9.78 -11.68
C VAL A 188 0.98 -9.05 -10.35
N PHE A 189 -0.11 -8.48 -9.84
CA PHE A 189 -0.11 -7.84 -8.52
C PHE A 189 0.27 -8.81 -7.41
N THR A 190 -0.34 -10.00 -7.42
CA THR A 190 -0.06 -11.05 -6.43
C THR A 190 1.41 -11.48 -6.47
N GLY A 191 1.98 -11.66 -7.66
CA GLY A 191 3.39 -11.98 -7.83
C GLY A 191 4.31 -10.85 -7.34
N GLU A 192 3.96 -9.60 -7.65
CA GLU A 192 4.70 -8.41 -7.21
C GLU A 192 4.70 -8.29 -5.68
N VAL A 193 3.53 -8.33 -5.04
CA VAL A 193 3.39 -8.18 -3.59
C VAL A 193 4.04 -9.34 -2.85
N LEU A 194 3.96 -10.57 -3.37
CA LEU A 194 4.64 -11.74 -2.80
C LEU A 194 6.16 -11.60 -2.87
N ALA A 195 6.70 -11.23 -4.04
CA ALA A 195 8.14 -11.08 -4.24
C ALA A 195 8.72 -9.96 -3.36
N THR A 196 8.06 -8.81 -3.32
CA THR A 196 8.47 -7.67 -2.49
C THR A 196 8.32 -7.98 -1.00
N PHE A 197 7.24 -8.65 -0.58
CA PHE A 197 7.08 -9.10 0.81
C PHE A 197 8.19 -10.06 1.23
N ALA A 198 8.44 -11.11 0.45
CA ALA A 198 9.50 -12.07 0.73
C ALA A 198 10.87 -11.36 0.82
N TRP A 199 11.16 -10.46 -0.12
CA TRP A 199 12.37 -9.66 -0.11
C TRP A 199 12.48 -8.79 1.15
N MET A 200 11.42 -8.08 1.52
CA MET A 200 11.37 -7.25 2.72
C MET A 200 11.61 -8.08 4.00
N ILE A 201 11.03 -9.27 4.11
CA ILE A 201 11.22 -10.17 5.25
C ILE A 201 12.69 -10.62 5.33
N VAL A 202 13.24 -11.15 4.22
CA VAL A 202 14.64 -11.62 4.17
C VAL A 202 15.58 -10.47 4.55
N CYS A 203 15.42 -9.32 3.93
CA CYS A 203 16.24 -8.14 4.16
C CYS A 203 16.18 -7.68 5.64
N ASN A 204 14.99 -7.53 6.23
CA ASN A 204 14.86 -7.11 7.63
C ASN A 204 15.41 -8.16 8.61
N ILE A 205 15.21 -9.45 8.35
CA ILE A 205 15.77 -10.54 9.17
C ILE A 205 17.30 -10.53 9.10
N SER A 206 17.89 -10.38 7.90
CA SER A 206 19.34 -10.28 7.75
C SER A 206 19.93 -9.08 8.50
N ILE A 207 19.27 -7.91 8.45
CA ILE A 207 19.68 -6.73 9.21
C ILE A 207 19.60 -7.02 10.72
N LEU A 208 18.50 -7.58 11.20
CA LEU A 208 18.34 -7.95 12.62
C LEU A 208 19.41 -8.95 13.08
N TRP A 209 19.71 -9.94 12.24
CA TRP A 209 20.72 -10.94 12.52
C TRP A 209 22.12 -10.33 12.55
N ALA A 210 22.47 -9.44 11.61
CA ALA A 210 23.74 -8.73 11.61
C ALA A 210 23.90 -7.83 12.85
N LEU A 211 22.84 -7.09 13.22
CA LEU A 211 22.82 -6.27 14.43
C LEU A 211 22.99 -7.13 15.70
N LYS A 212 22.32 -8.29 15.77
CA LYS A 212 22.43 -9.25 16.87
C LYS A 212 23.80 -9.94 16.93
N ARG A 213 24.38 -10.32 15.79
CA ARG A 213 25.69 -10.99 15.70
C ARG A 213 26.84 -10.05 16.07
N SER A 214 26.69 -8.75 15.87
CA SER A 214 27.64 -7.73 16.32
C SER A 214 27.79 -7.63 17.87
N ARG A 215 27.14 -8.54 18.62
CA ARG A 215 27.20 -8.77 20.08
C ARG A 215 28.43 -9.62 20.51
N GLY A 216 29.39 -9.90 19.63
CA GLY A 216 30.51 -10.81 19.92
C GLY A 216 31.52 -10.29 20.97
N ALA A 217 31.87 -11.19 21.92
CA ALA A 217 32.96 -11.18 22.90
C ALA A 217 32.83 -10.26 24.14
N GLY A 218 32.01 -10.66 25.12
CA GLY A 218 32.27 -10.37 26.54
C GLY A 218 31.71 -9.08 27.15
N LYS A 219 30.90 -8.29 26.44
CA LYS A 219 30.14 -7.17 27.03
C LYS A 219 28.64 -7.35 26.80
N ASP A 220 27.90 -7.55 27.89
CA ASP A 220 26.50 -7.96 27.86
C ASP A 220 25.52 -6.83 27.44
N GLU A 221 26.02 -5.61 27.30
CA GLU A 221 25.22 -4.45 26.91
C GLU A 221 25.40 -4.07 25.43
N MET A 222 24.29 -4.10 24.69
CA MET A 222 24.23 -3.58 23.33
C MET A 222 24.38 -2.06 23.37
N HIS A 223 25.41 -1.52 22.71
CA HIS A 223 25.64 -0.09 22.58
C HIS A 223 24.32 0.65 22.25
N PRO A 224 24.01 1.79 22.90
CA PRO A 224 22.69 2.43 22.81
C PRO A 224 22.23 2.70 21.38
N MET A 225 23.14 3.08 20.47
CA MET A 225 22.82 3.27 19.05
C MET A 225 22.39 1.98 18.35
N LYS A 226 23.05 0.85 18.65
CA LYS A 226 22.68 -0.46 18.10
C LYS A 226 21.33 -0.93 18.66
N LYS A 227 21.05 -0.67 19.94
CA LYS A 227 19.75 -0.93 20.57
C LYS A 227 18.63 -0.15 19.91
N LYS A 228 18.86 1.13 19.61
CA LYS A 228 17.93 1.98 18.86
C LYS A 228 17.70 1.43 17.44
N ALA A 229 18.75 1.07 16.72
CA ALA A 229 18.66 0.50 15.37
C ALA A 229 17.92 -0.85 15.36
N PHE A 230 18.19 -1.74 16.32
CA PHE A 230 17.50 -3.02 16.43
C PHE A 230 16.00 -2.84 16.66
N LYS A 231 15.61 -2.01 17.63
CA LYS A 231 14.19 -1.70 17.91
C LYS A 231 13.49 -1.10 16.69
N THR A 232 14.20 -0.27 15.94
CA THR A 232 13.73 0.37 14.72
C THR A 232 13.45 -0.65 13.61
N VAL A 233 14.40 -1.55 13.33
CA VAL A 233 14.23 -2.58 12.28
C VAL A 233 13.15 -3.59 12.69
N TYR A 234 13.13 -4.00 13.96
CA TYR A 234 12.10 -4.89 14.49
C TYR A 234 10.69 -4.28 14.36
N SER A 235 10.52 -3.01 14.71
CA SER A 235 9.25 -2.30 14.52
C SER A 235 8.83 -2.22 13.05
N ILE A 236 9.76 -2.04 12.11
CA ILE A 236 9.45 -2.08 10.67
C ILE A 236 8.99 -3.47 10.25
N LEU A 237 9.68 -4.52 10.69
CA LEU A 237 9.30 -5.89 10.40
C LEU A 237 7.86 -6.19 10.86
N CYS A 238 7.49 -5.77 12.08
CA CYS A 238 6.13 -5.92 12.58
C CYS A 238 5.09 -5.20 11.69
N ILE A 239 5.39 -3.98 11.24
CA ILE A 239 4.50 -3.21 10.37
C ILE A 239 4.36 -3.87 8.99
N ILE A 240 5.46 -4.38 8.44
CA ILE A 240 5.45 -5.08 7.15
C ILE A 240 4.57 -6.33 7.26
N VAL A 241 4.75 -7.12 8.32
CA VAL A 241 3.90 -8.29 8.56
C VAL A 241 2.44 -7.88 8.71
N PHE A 242 2.11 -6.89 9.53
CA PHE A 242 0.72 -6.50 9.75
C PHE A 242 0.03 -5.95 8.50
N ASN A 243 0.71 -5.10 7.71
CA ASN A 243 0.10 -4.44 6.57
C ASN A 243 0.10 -5.29 5.29
N TYR A 244 1.11 -6.14 5.10
CA TYR A 244 1.32 -6.83 3.82
C TYR A 244 1.13 -8.35 3.90
N LEU A 245 1.18 -8.98 5.07
CA LEU A 245 0.89 -10.41 5.18
C LEU A 245 -0.55 -10.74 4.78
N PRO A 246 -1.60 -9.98 5.18
CA PRO A 246 -2.97 -10.31 4.82
C PRO A 246 -3.21 -10.45 3.30
N PRO A 247 -2.86 -9.48 2.43
CA PRO A 247 -3.03 -9.67 1.00
C PRO A 247 -2.15 -10.80 0.44
N VAL A 248 -0.92 -10.96 0.93
CA VAL A 248 0.00 -12.03 0.49
C VAL A 248 -0.52 -13.42 0.86
N ALA A 249 -1.21 -13.56 1.99
CA ALA A 249 -1.76 -14.81 2.46
C ALA A 249 -3.09 -15.18 1.79
N LEU A 250 -3.82 -14.20 1.25
CA LEU A 250 -5.17 -14.41 0.73
C LEU A 250 -5.24 -14.39 -0.80
N PHE A 251 -4.52 -13.47 -1.46
CA PHE A 251 -4.67 -13.23 -2.90
C PHE A 251 -4.13 -14.39 -3.78
N PRO A 252 -3.05 -15.10 -3.43
CA PRO A 252 -2.64 -16.30 -4.20
C PRO A 252 -3.67 -17.41 -4.25
N PHE A 253 -4.63 -17.42 -3.32
CA PHE A 253 -5.70 -18.41 -3.24
C PHE A 253 -7.01 -17.92 -3.85
N GLU A 254 -6.97 -16.90 -4.73
CA GLU A 254 -8.13 -16.38 -5.45
C GLU A 254 -9.01 -17.51 -6.03
N ASP A 255 -8.39 -18.50 -6.68
CA ASP A 255 -9.09 -19.63 -7.33
C ASP A 255 -9.85 -20.55 -6.33
N TYR A 256 -9.60 -20.44 -5.02
CA TYR A 256 -10.30 -21.20 -3.97
C TYR A 256 -11.55 -20.48 -3.44
N TYR A 257 -11.72 -19.19 -3.71
CA TYR A 257 -12.88 -18.42 -3.30
C TYR A 257 -13.93 -18.39 -4.41
N SER A 258 -15.20 -18.25 -4.06
CA SER A 258 -16.19 -17.86 -5.06
C SER A 258 -15.90 -16.44 -5.55
N PRO A 259 -16.18 -16.11 -6.82
CA PRO A 259 -15.86 -14.78 -7.38
C PRO A 259 -16.43 -13.62 -6.57
N ASP A 260 -17.65 -13.77 -6.05
CA ASP A 260 -18.29 -12.74 -5.23
C ASP A 260 -17.63 -12.58 -3.86
N VAL A 261 -17.25 -13.69 -3.20
CA VAL A 261 -16.55 -13.62 -1.90
C VAL A 261 -15.18 -12.97 -2.06
N PHE A 262 -14.45 -13.33 -3.12
CA PHE A 262 -13.14 -12.74 -3.37
C PHE A 262 -13.26 -11.22 -3.61
N ARG A 263 -14.17 -10.83 -4.51
CA ARG A 263 -14.38 -9.45 -4.93
C ARG A 263 -14.96 -8.57 -3.82
N CYS A 264 -15.96 -9.05 -3.09
CA CYS A 264 -16.72 -8.24 -2.14
C CYS A 264 -16.17 -8.28 -0.71
N TYR A 265 -15.40 -9.31 -0.35
CA TYR A 265 -14.91 -9.48 1.03
C TYR A 265 -13.38 -9.57 1.13
N VAL A 266 -12.77 -10.50 0.39
CA VAL A 266 -11.32 -10.78 0.52
C VAL A 266 -10.49 -9.61 -0.01
N GLN A 267 -10.79 -9.11 -1.20
CA GLN A 267 -10.08 -7.99 -1.81
C GLN A 267 -10.19 -6.72 -0.96
N PRO A 268 -11.39 -6.21 -0.58
CA PRO A 268 -11.50 -5.02 0.26
C PRO A 268 -10.75 -5.17 1.59
N THR A 269 -10.87 -6.33 2.25
CA THR A 269 -10.14 -6.59 3.51
C THR A 269 -8.63 -6.57 3.30
N GLY A 270 -8.11 -7.26 2.27
CA GLY A 270 -6.68 -7.28 1.98
C GLY A 270 -6.12 -5.90 1.63
N PHE A 271 -6.85 -5.15 0.80
CA PHE A 271 -6.48 -3.78 0.45
C PHE A 271 -6.56 -2.84 1.66
N ALA A 272 -7.48 -3.04 2.59
CA ALA A 272 -7.56 -2.23 3.82
C ALA A 272 -6.23 -2.28 4.61
N PHE A 273 -5.66 -3.47 4.81
CA PHE A 273 -4.35 -3.63 5.46
C PHE A 273 -3.21 -3.00 4.66
N LEU A 274 -3.27 -3.05 3.33
CA LEU A 274 -2.30 -2.37 2.49
C LEU A 274 -2.49 -0.84 2.53
N ASN A 275 -3.72 -0.33 2.64
CA ASN A 275 -4.05 1.08 2.64
C ASN A 275 -3.66 1.77 3.95
N ILE A 276 -3.85 1.12 5.10
CA ILE A 276 -3.43 1.66 6.40
C ILE A 276 -1.90 1.80 6.52
N SER A 277 -1.15 1.17 5.60
CA SER A 277 0.30 1.36 5.48
C SER A 277 0.68 2.82 5.22
N SER A 278 -0.14 3.58 4.48
CA SER A 278 0.06 5.01 4.20
C SER A 278 -0.01 5.88 5.46
N THR A 279 -0.60 5.38 6.55
CA THR A 279 -0.64 6.07 7.84
C THR A 279 0.41 5.53 8.81
N THR A 280 0.53 4.21 8.92
CA THR A 280 1.42 3.58 9.91
C THR A 280 2.90 3.86 9.64
N GLN A 281 3.33 3.86 8.38
CA GLN A 281 4.73 4.09 8.01
C GLN A 281 5.24 5.50 8.35
N PRO A 282 4.58 6.60 7.94
CA PRO A 282 5.04 7.95 8.28
C PRO A 282 4.97 8.20 9.78
N LEU A 283 3.95 7.72 10.50
CA LEU A 283 3.88 7.85 11.96
C LEU A 283 5.06 7.16 12.66
N VAL A 284 5.45 5.98 12.17
CA VAL A 284 6.59 5.25 12.72
C VAL A 284 7.90 5.95 12.40
N TYR A 285 8.03 6.57 11.22
CA TYR A 285 9.17 7.43 10.94
C TYR A 285 9.22 8.64 11.88
N LEU A 286 8.10 9.37 12.03
CA LEU A 286 8.01 10.57 12.86
C LEU A 286 8.29 10.28 14.34
N SER A 287 7.75 9.18 14.89
CA SER A 287 7.99 8.77 16.28
C SER A 287 9.45 8.44 16.60
N ARG A 288 10.30 8.26 15.58
CA ARG A 288 11.73 7.98 15.73
C ARG A 288 12.59 9.24 15.68
N LEU A 289 12.03 10.35 15.20
CA LEU A 289 12.71 11.62 15.23
C LEU A 289 12.80 12.10 16.68
N GLU A 290 14.02 12.38 17.15
CA GLU A 290 14.23 12.86 18.52
C GLU A 290 13.63 14.26 18.73
N LYS A 291 13.50 15.05 17.65
CA LYS A 291 12.82 16.35 17.63
C LYS A 291 12.05 16.49 16.31
N VAL A 292 10.76 16.80 16.40
CA VAL A 292 9.94 17.14 15.24
C VAL A 292 9.94 18.67 15.10
N PRO A 293 10.45 19.25 14.00
CA PRO A 293 10.68 20.70 13.90
C PRO A 293 9.41 21.58 13.93
N PHE A 294 8.22 20.96 13.91
CA PHE A 294 6.93 21.61 13.72
C PHE A 294 5.94 21.38 14.87
N LEU A 295 6.25 20.45 15.80
CA LEU A 295 5.41 20.18 16.96
C LEU A 295 6.15 20.66 18.20
N SER A 296 5.53 21.55 18.97
CA SER A 296 5.99 21.90 20.30
C SER A 296 6.12 20.63 21.15
N ASP A 297 7.17 20.54 21.98
CA ASP A 297 7.43 19.40 22.87
C ASP A 297 6.20 19.02 23.74
N MET A 298 5.28 19.96 23.98
CA MET A 298 4.00 19.73 24.66
C MET A 298 3.03 18.82 23.89
N CYS A 299 2.94 18.95 22.56
CA CYS A 299 1.99 18.18 21.76
C CYS A 299 2.41 16.70 21.65
N ILE A 300 3.72 16.45 21.55
CA ILE A 300 4.30 15.10 21.53
C ILE A 300 4.15 14.44 22.90
N LYS A 301 4.39 15.18 23.99
CA LYS A 301 4.25 14.67 25.35
C LYS A 301 2.81 14.26 25.64
N ASN A 302 1.81 15.08 25.26
CA ASN A 302 0.40 14.79 25.49
C ASN A 302 -0.14 13.60 24.68
N CYS A 303 0.32 13.40 23.44
CA CYS A 303 -0.07 12.22 22.64
C CYS A 303 0.57 10.92 23.14
N CYS A 304 1.79 10.96 23.72
CA CYS A 304 2.48 9.77 24.20
C CYS A 304 2.22 9.42 25.68
N THR A 305 1.81 10.38 26.52
CA THR A 305 1.52 10.09 27.95
C THR A 305 0.24 9.28 28.16
N HIS A 306 -0.72 9.33 27.24
CA HIS A 306 -1.94 8.51 27.35
C HIS A 306 -1.71 7.01 27.13
N ALA A 307 -0.64 6.62 26.42
CA ALA A 307 -0.29 5.22 26.17
C ALA A 307 0.63 4.61 27.24
N SER A 308 1.17 5.42 28.17
CA SER A 308 2.20 4.98 29.13
C SER A 308 1.73 5.02 30.59
N ALA A 309 0.56 5.60 30.87
CA ALA A 309 0.05 5.77 32.23
C ALA A 309 -0.45 4.45 32.88
N GLU A 310 -0.69 3.39 32.11
CA GLU A 310 -1.27 2.15 32.66
C GLU A 310 -0.24 1.21 33.32
N ASN A 311 1.07 1.47 33.19
CA ASN A 311 2.11 0.52 33.63
C ASN A 311 3.00 0.98 34.80
N LYS A 312 2.66 2.09 35.48
CA LYS A 312 3.48 2.63 36.59
C LYS A 312 2.89 2.49 38.00
N ASN A 313 1.67 1.96 38.16
CA ASN A 313 1.01 1.90 39.47
C ASN A 313 1.15 0.57 40.25
N LYS A 314 2.12 -0.28 39.94
CA LYS A 314 2.46 -1.43 40.80
C LYS A 314 3.99 -1.61 40.90
N LYS A 315 4.62 -0.94 41.88
CA LYS A 315 5.49 -1.55 42.92
C LYS A 315 6.32 -0.50 43.69
N THR A 316 5.91 -0.32 44.95
CA THR A 316 6.69 -0.17 46.21
C THR A 316 7.55 1.09 46.44
N PRO A 317 7.53 1.61 47.69
CA PRO A 317 8.77 1.58 48.47
C PRO A 317 8.54 1.23 49.96
N ALA A 318 9.33 0.29 50.46
CA ALA A 318 9.61 0.17 51.90
C ALA A 318 10.99 -0.48 52.06
N GLN A 319 11.99 0.33 52.38
CA GLN A 319 13.16 -0.07 53.16
C GLN A 319 13.81 1.21 53.70
N SER A 320 13.46 1.54 54.94
CA SER A 320 14.18 2.50 55.77
C SER A 320 15.12 1.75 56.71
N THR A 321 16.37 2.20 56.65
CA THR A 321 17.56 1.90 57.45
C THR A 321 17.30 1.87 58.96
N LEU A 322 17.97 0.96 59.68
CA LEU A 322 18.16 1.03 61.13
C LEU A 322 19.54 0.46 61.46
N ALA A 323 20.32 1.29 62.18
CA ALA A 323 21.55 1.05 62.96
C ALA A 323 22.66 0.15 62.36
#